data_AF-A0A925TWF3-F1
#
_entry.id   AF-A0A925TWF3-F1
#
_cell.length_a   1.000
_cell.length_b   1.000
_cell.length_c   1.000
_cell.angle_alpha   90.00
_cell.angle_beta   90.00
_cell.angle_gamma   90.00
#
_symmetry.space_group_name_H-M   'P 1'
#
loop_
_entity.id
_entity.type
_entity.pdbx_description
1 polymer ?
#
loop_
_entity_poly.entity_id
_entity_poly.type
_entity_poly.pdbx_seq_one_letter_code
_entity_poly.pdbx_strand_id
1 'polypeptide(L)'
;MIEFLMSPSGGESSGMQGWTSIAFFGLFFLVLYFFMIRPQSKKAKDQKLFVTELKAGDKIVTISGVHGKIVKAEDDTYLVEIDTNTKIRIERSAVSMEYTKAMLNRKQAS
;
A
#
# COMPACT_ATOMS: atom_id res chain seq x y z
N MET A 1 46.10 43.77 -12.97
CA MET A 1 46.11 42.81 -11.83
C MET A 1 44.69 42.48 -11.32
N ILE A 2 43.62 42.67 -12.12
CA ILE A 2 42.23 42.35 -11.71
C ILE A 2 41.58 41.26 -12.62
N GLU A 3 42.26 40.78 -13.66
CA GLU A 3 41.71 39.80 -14.61
C GLU A 3 42.03 38.33 -14.32
N PHE A 4 42.69 38.03 -13.19
CA PHE A 4 43.16 36.67 -12.85
C PHE A 4 42.29 35.92 -11.83
N LEU A 5 41.11 36.44 -11.45
CA LEU A 5 40.25 35.80 -10.43
C LEU A 5 38.86 35.34 -10.90
N MET A 6 38.59 35.31 -12.19
CA MET A 6 37.46 34.55 -12.72
C MET A 6 37.85 33.84 -14.01
N SER A 7 38.59 32.74 -13.87
CA SER A 7 38.45 31.64 -14.82
C SER A 7 37.21 30.85 -14.41
N PRO A 8 36.19 30.70 -15.26
CA PRO A 8 35.28 29.58 -15.11
C PRO A 8 36.12 28.33 -15.43
N SER A 9 36.70 27.71 -14.40
CA SER A 9 37.13 26.32 -14.47
C SER A 9 35.87 25.46 -14.61
N GLY A 10 35.33 25.44 -15.82
CA GLY A 10 34.04 24.86 -16.17
C GLY A 10 34.06 24.50 -17.64
N GLY A 11 35.03 23.68 -18.04
CA GLY A 11 35.13 23.24 -19.41
C GLY A 11 36.12 22.09 -19.54
N GLU A 12 35.71 20.89 -19.11
CA GLU A 12 36.04 19.63 -19.79
C GLU A 12 35.28 18.46 -19.14
N SER A 13 34.08 18.20 -19.67
CA SER A 13 33.51 16.85 -19.87
C SER A 13 32.02 16.92 -20.23
N SER A 14 31.61 17.84 -21.12
CA SER A 14 30.21 18.06 -21.49
C SER A 14 29.51 16.81 -22.08
N GLY A 15 30.27 15.89 -22.68
CA GLY A 15 29.79 14.57 -23.09
C GLY A 15 29.62 13.60 -21.92
N MET A 16 30.70 13.33 -21.16
CA MET A 16 30.68 12.42 -20.00
C MET A 16 29.67 12.88 -18.94
N GLN A 17 29.50 14.19 -18.74
CA GLN A 17 28.55 14.77 -17.78
C GLN A 17 27.10 14.54 -18.22
N GLY A 18 26.79 14.63 -19.52
CA GLY A 18 25.45 14.31 -20.05
C GLY A 18 25.08 12.83 -19.95
N TRP A 19 26.03 11.93 -20.25
CA TRP A 19 25.84 10.48 -20.05
C TRP A 19 25.71 10.12 -18.56
N THR A 20 26.46 10.80 -17.69
CA THR A 20 26.36 10.61 -16.23
C THR A 20 25.02 11.14 -15.70
N SER A 21 24.51 12.26 -16.20
CA SER A 21 23.18 12.78 -15.83
C SER A 21 22.05 11.86 -16.28
N ILE A 22 22.07 11.36 -17.51
CA ILE A 22 21.06 10.40 -18.01
C ILE A 22 21.11 9.09 -17.22
N ALA A 23 22.31 8.58 -16.92
CA ALA A 23 22.48 7.40 -16.08
C ALA A 23 21.95 7.62 -14.65
N PHE A 24 22.19 8.79 -14.06
CA PHE A 24 21.70 9.13 -12.73
C PHE A 24 20.18 9.24 -12.70
N PHE A 25 19.55 9.92 -13.67
CA PHE A 25 18.09 9.99 -13.77
C PHE A 25 17.47 8.61 -14.07
N GLY A 26 18.07 7.82 -14.95
CA GLY A 26 17.63 6.45 -15.23
C GLY A 26 17.66 5.56 -13.98
N LEU A 27 18.75 5.62 -13.21
CA LEU A 27 18.87 4.90 -11.94
C LEU A 27 17.84 5.39 -10.91
N PHE A 28 17.63 6.71 -10.80
CA PHE A 28 16.63 7.30 -9.92
C PHE A 28 15.20 6.80 -10.23
N PHE A 29 14.80 6.84 -11.51
CA PHE A 29 13.50 6.30 -11.93
C PHE A 29 13.39 4.80 -11.69
N LEU A 30 14.48 4.05 -11.91
CA LEU A 30 14.51 2.61 -11.67
C LEU A 30 14.33 2.29 -10.18
N VAL A 31 15.00 3.01 -9.29
CA VAL A 31 14.86 2.83 -7.83
C VAL A 31 13.45 3.21 -7.37
N LEU A 32 12.92 4.36 -7.79
CA LEU A 32 11.54 4.77 -7.43
C LEU A 32 10.49 3.77 -7.95
N TYR A 33 10.62 3.32 -9.19
CA TYR A 33 9.76 2.29 -9.77
C TYR A 33 9.81 1.01 -8.93
N PHE A 34 11.01 0.53 -8.61
CA PHE A 34 11.19 -0.73 -7.89
C PHE A 34 10.68 -0.65 -6.45
N PHE A 35 10.89 0.47 -5.77
CA PHE A 35 10.44 0.67 -4.38
C PHE A 35 8.94 0.96 -4.27
N MET A 36 8.26 1.50 -5.27
CA MET A 36 6.81 1.77 -5.18
C MET A 36 5.97 0.63 -5.78
N ILE A 37 6.29 0.17 -7.00
CA ILE A 37 5.45 -0.78 -7.74
C ILE A 37 5.57 -2.22 -7.22
N ARG A 38 6.77 -2.64 -6.78
CA ARG A 38 6.99 -3.98 -6.22
C ARG A 38 6.23 -4.22 -4.91
N PRO A 39 6.28 -3.33 -3.89
CA PRO A 39 5.53 -3.56 -2.66
C PRO A 39 4.03 -3.31 -2.81
N GLN A 40 3.60 -2.37 -3.65
CA GLN A 40 2.17 -2.03 -3.78
C GLN A 40 1.38 -3.16 -4.47
N SER A 41 1.96 -3.80 -5.49
CA SER A 41 1.32 -4.91 -6.22
C SER A 41 1.09 -6.15 -5.33
N LYS A 42 1.96 -6.40 -4.35
CA LYS A 42 1.80 -7.50 -3.39
C LYS A 42 0.64 -7.23 -2.43
N LYS A 43 0.62 -6.05 -1.80
CA LYS A 43 -0.45 -5.66 -0.86
C LYS A 43 -1.84 -5.71 -1.50
N ALA A 44 -1.98 -5.26 -2.75
CA ALA A 44 -3.26 -5.29 -3.45
C ALA A 44 -3.74 -6.72 -3.77
N LYS A 45 -2.82 -7.63 -4.12
CA LYS A 45 -3.14 -9.04 -4.35
C LYS A 45 -3.54 -9.73 -3.04
N ASP A 46 -2.78 -9.50 -1.97
CA ASP A 46 -3.04 -10.08 -0.66
C ASP A 46 -4.39 -9.61 -0.09
N GLN A 47 -4.72 -8.33 -0.26
CA GLN A 47 -6.01 -7.77 0.12
C GLN A 47 -7.16 -8.42 -0.66
N LYS A 48 -7.02 -8.59 -1.98
CA LYS A 48 -8.04 -9.26 -2.81
C LYS A 48 -8.26 -10.70 -2.35
N LEU A 49 -7.19 -11.45 -2.15
CA LEU A 49 -7.24 -12.83 -1.67
C LEU A 49 -7.92 -12.92 -0.30
N PHE A 50 -7.51 -12.09 0.65
CA PHE A 50 -8.07 -12.03 1.98
C PHE A 50 -9.59 -11.82 1.96
N VAL A 51 -10.05 -10.85 1.17
CA VAL A 51 -11.48 -10.57 1.04
C VAL A 51 -12.22 -11.79 0.46
N THR A 52 -11.72 -12.43 -0.60
CA THR A 52 -12.34 -13.66 -1.13
C THR A 52 -12.34 -14.86 -0.18
N GLU A 53 -11.41 -14.94 0.77
CA GLU A 53 -11.32 -16.04 1.73
C GLU A 53 -12.30 -15.91 2.90
N LEU A 54 -12.85 -14.71 3.15
CA LEU A 54 -13.78 -14.44 4.25
C LEU A 54 -15.13 -15.13 4.03
N LYS A 55 -15.62 -15.78 5.09
CA LYS A 55 -16.88 -16.54 5.12
C LYS A 55 -17.83 -16.02 6.18
N ALA A 56 -19.09 -16.44 6.07
CA ALA A 56 -20.07 -16.23 7.14
C ALA A 56 -19.56 -16.88 8.44
N GLY A 57 -19.57 -16.12 9.53
CA GLY A 57 -19.00 -16.53 10.81
C GLY A 57 -17.74 -15.74 11.20
N ASP A 58 -17.02 -15.19 10.23
CA ASP A 58 -15.74 -14.53 10.48
C ASP A 58 -15.90 -13.17 11.17
N LYS A 59 -15.01 -12.91 12.12
CA LYS A 59 -14.88 -11.59 12.76
C LYS A 59 -13.97 -10.73 11.90
N ILE A 60 -14.45 -9.55 11.56
CA ILE A 60 -13.75 -8.62 10.69
C ILE A 60 -13.66 -7.24 11.32
N VAL A 61 -12.72 -6.46 10.82
CA VAL A 61 -12.60 -5.04 11.11
C VAL A 61 -12.60 -4.27 9.79
N THR A 62 -13.47 -3.28 9.70
CA THR A 62 -13.55 -2.38 8.55
C THR A 62 -12.39 -1.39 8.53
N ILE A 63 -12.17 -0.71 7.40
CA ILE A 63 -11.12 0.33 7.27
C ILE A 63 -11.32 1.49 8.27
N SER A 64 -12.58 1.80 8.64
CA SER A 64 -12.90 2.82 9.65
C SER A 64 -12.73 2.34 11.10
N GLY A 65 -12.34 1.08 11.32
CA GLY A 65 -12.12 0.52 12.65
C GLY A 65 -13.37 -0.11 13.29
N VAL A 66 -14.47 -0.24 12.56
CA VAL A 66 -15.68 -0.91 13.07
C VAL A 66 -15.46 -2.42 13.11
N HIS A 67 -15.71 -3.02 14.28
CA HIS A 67 -15.65 -4.45 14.50
C HIS A 67 -17.03 -5.07 14.26
N GLY A 68 -17.06 -6.21 13.58
CA GLY A 68 -18.30 -6.93 13.35
C GLY A 68 -18.09 -8.38 12.96
N LYS A 69 -19.18 -9.10 12.76
CA LYS A 69 -19.20 -10.50 12.32
C LYS A 69 -19.94 -10.63 11.01
N ILE A 70 -19.38 -11.34 10.04
CA ILE A 70 -20.05 -11.63 8.77
C ILE A 70 -21.21 -12.59 9.04
N VAL A 71 -22.43 -12.16 8.75
CA VAL A 71 -23.64 -12.97 8.80
C VAL A 71 -23.87 -13.65 7.46
N LYS A 72 -23.59 -12.94 6.36
CA LYS A 72 -23.79 -13.44 5.00
C LYS A 72 -22.74 -12.83 4.06
N ALA A 73 -22.20 -13.66 3.18
CA ALA A 73 -21.33 -13.26 2.09
C ALA A 73 -22.11 -13.29 0.77
N GLU A 74 -22.17 -12.15 0.08
CA GLU A 74 -22.69 -11.99 -1.28
C GLU A 74 -21.52 -11.57 -2.19
N ASP A 75 -21.68 -11.63 -3.51
CA ASP A 75 -20.56 -11.53 -4.47
C ASP A 75 -19.77 -10.21 -4.42
N ASP A 76 -20.43 -9.09 -4.16
CA ASP A 76 -19.77 -7.78 -4.02
C ASP A 76 -19.83 -7.21 -2.59
N THR A 77 -20.72 -7.74 -1.75
CA THR A 77 -21.00 -7.16 -0.43
C THR A 77 -21.03 -8.20 0.69
N TYR A 78 -20.79 -7.74 1.93
CA TYR A 78 -21.00 -8.52 3.14
C TYR A 78 -22.13 -7.93 3.96
N LEU A 79 -22.99 -8.80 4.47
CA LEU A 79 -23.90 -8.45 5.57
C LEU A 79 -23.17 -8.70 6.88
N VAL A 80 -22.89 -7.64 7.61
CA VAL A 80 -22.10 -7.65 8.84
C VAL A 80 -22.98 -7.22 10.01
N GLU A 81 -22.93 -8.00 11.08
CA GLU A 81 -23.57 -7.67 12.35
C GLU A 81 -22.56 -7.00 13.28
N ILE A 82 -22.90 -5.80 13.75
CA ILE A 82 -22.03 -4.97 14.61
C ILE A 82 -22.53 -4.98 16.05
N ASP A 83 -23.84 -5.07 16.24
CA ASP A 83 -24.50 -5.12 17.54
C ASP A 83 -25.75 -6.00 17.46
N THR A 84 -26.33 -6.31 18.60
CA THR A 84 -27.56 -7.07 18.78
C THR A 84 -28.68 -6.39 17.98
N ASN A 85 -29.09 -7.01 16.88
CA ASN A 85 -30.08 -6.51 15.91
C ASN A 85 -29.59 -5.49 14.87
N THR A 86 -28.34 -5.03 14.92
CA THR A 86 -27.81 -4.10 13.91
C THR A 86 -27.00 -4.83 12.86
N LYS A 87 -27.60 -4.99 11.67
CA LYS A 87 -26.95 -5.55 10.48
C LYS A 87 -26.77 -4.47 9.43
N ILE A 88 -25.54 -4.32 8.94
CA ILE A 88 -25.23 -3.39 7.87
C ILE A 88 -24.66 -4.14 6.67
N ARG A 89 -24.93 -3.62 5.48
CA ARG A 89 -24.28 -4.09 4.26
C ARG A 89 -23.07 -3.21 3.99
N ILE A 90 -21.92 -3.83 3.78
CA ILE A 90 -20.69 -3.13 3.41
C ILE A 90 -20.09 -3.75 2.16
N GLU A 91 -19.37 -2.93 1.40
CA GLU A 91 -18.56 -3.41 0.29
C GLU A 91 -17.45 -4.35 0.76
N ARG A 92 -17.17 -5.36 -0.04
CA ARG A 92 -16.02 -6.27 0.14
C ARG A 92 -14.70 -5.53 0.31
N SER A 93 -14.53 -4.44 -0.43
CA SER A 93 -13.35 -3.56 -0.38
C SER A 93 -13.21 -2.78 0.92
N ALA A 94 -14.29 -2.62 1.70
CA ALA A 94 -14.29 -1.85 2.95
C ALA A 94 -13.73 -2.63 4.16
N VAL A 95 -13.40 -3.92 3.99
CA VAL A 95 -12.82 -4.77 5.03
C VAL A 95 -11.30 -4.59 5.07
N SER A 96 -10.73 -4.31 6.23
CA SER A 96 -9.27 -4.17 6.39
C SER A 96 -8.62 -5.49 6.79
N MET A 97 -7.72 -6.00 5.94
CA MET A 97 -6.92 -7.18 6.27
C MET A 97 -6.02 -6.91 7.48
N GLU A 98 -5.40 -5.74 7.56
CA GLU A 98 -4.44 -5.41 8.60
C GLU A 98 -5.11 -5.31 9.98
N TYR A 99 -6.22 -4.59 10.07
CA TYR A 99 -6.96 -4.47 11.34
C TYR A 99 -7.59 -5.78 11.77
N THR A 100 -8.09 -6.58 10.82
CA THR A 100 -8.64 -7.90 11.14
C THR A 100 -7.55 -8.84 11.65
N LYS A 101 -6.38 -8.92 10.99
CA LYS A 101 -5.25 -9.72 11.46
C LYS A 101 -4.74 -9.24 12.83
N ALA A 102 -4.62 -7.93 13.04
CA ALA A 102 -4.21 -7.36 14.32
C ALA A 102 -5.16 -7.74 15.47
N MET A 103 -6.48 -7.73 15.21
CA MET A 103 -7.49 -8.14 16.19
C MET A 103 -7.37 -9.63 16.54
N LEU A 104 -7.17 -10.50 15.54
CA LEU A 104 -7.01 -11.94 15.76
C LEU A 104 -5.74 -12.25 16.57
N ASN A 105 -4.62 -11.60 16.25
CA ASN A 105 -3.36 -11.79 16.96
C ASN A 105 -3.45 -11.36 18.43
N ARG A 106 -4.14 -10.24 18.72
CA ARG A 106 -4.37 -9.80 20.11
C ARG A 106 -5.16 -10.81 20.92
N LYS A 107 -6.16 -11.45 20.32
CA LYS A 107 -6.98 -12.48 20.99
C LYS A 107 -6.21 -13.77 21.26
N GLN A 108 -5.16 -14.06 20.49
CA GLN A 108 -4.31 -15.25 20.69
C GLN A 108 -3.24 -15.04 21.77
N ALA A 109 -2.91 -13.79 22.10
CA ALA A 109 -1.92 -13.43 23.11
C ALA A 109 -2.51 -13.24 24.52
N SER A 110 -3.82 -13.43 24.69
CA SER A 110 -4.59 -13.28 25.94
C SER A 110 -5.27 -14.58 26.30
#